data_AF-A0A821KQK5-F1
#
_entry.id   AF-A0A821KQK5-F1
#
_cell.length_a   1.000
_cell.length_b   1.000
_cell.length_c   1.000
_cell.angle_alpha   90.00
_cell.angle_beta   90.00
_cell.angle_gamma   90.00
#
_symmetry.space_group_name_H-M   'P 1'
#
loop_
_entity.id
_entity.type
_entity.pdbx_description
1 polymer ?
#
loop_
_entity_poly.entity_id
_entity_poly.type
_entity_poly.pdbx_seq_one_letter_code
_entity_poly.pdbx_strand_id
1 'polypeptide(L)'
;TNICLAKENILSRDYNELASLCDDYLRRYENNEDENNLMHILFSGDNVNKIADIIVKSVLSSMKYGSNEGVKRFSRLLQIIELYPNTMESITNRLQEISCWMFFDCLYQITAYLDKPIGLKLYLLIEQIVKQYPQSIVYSFKLSYERLQYSTNDPILKHNLEIIRQKLDRHTPLVNEFIQALNQL
;
A
#
# COMPACT_ATOMS: atom_id res chain seq x y z
N THR A 1 30.05 -7.82 0.96
CA THR A 1 29.01 -6.88 1.41
C THR A 1 28.76 -5.76 0.40
N ASN A 2 29.78 -5.02 -0.08
CA ASN A 2 29.60 -3.91 -1.04
C ASN A 2 28.99 -4.30 -2.41
N ILE A 3 29.30 -5.47 -2.96
CA ILE A 3 28.76 -5.90 -4.27
C ILE A 3 27.26 -6.25 -4.18
N CYS A 4 26.82 -6.80 -3.04
CA CYS A 4 25.40 -7.14 -2.83
C CYS A 4 24.55 -5.88 -2.72
N LEU A 5 24.99 -4.91 -1.90
CA LEU A 5 24.32 -3.62 -1.74
C LEU A 5 24.29 -2.82 -3.07
N ALA A 6 25.38 -2.84 -3.84
CA ALA A 6 25.41 -2.21 -5.15
C ALA A 6 24.39 -2.84 -6.13
N LYS A 7 24.26 -4.18 -6.11
CA LYS A 7 23.28 -4.89 -6.93
C LYS A 7 21.85 -4.57 -6.52
N GLU A 8 21.55 -4.54 -5.22
CA GLU A 8 20.23 -4.19 -4.70
C GLU A 8 19.84 -2.74 -5.06
N ASN A 9 20.78 -1.80 -4.98
CA ASN A 9 20.56 -0.42 -5.39
C ASN A 9 20.28 -0.28 -6.89
N ILE A 10 20.98 -1.04 -7.75
CA ILE A 10 20.71 -1.02 -9.19
C ILE A 10 19.32 -1.59 -9.48
N LEU A 11 18.99 -2.75 -8.88
CA LEU A 11 17.68 -3.36 -9.04
C LEU A 11 16.55 -2.44 -8.55
N SER A 12 16.73 -1.80 -7.39
CA SER A 12 15.71 -0.89 -6.84
C SER A 12 15.42 0.28 -7.79
N ARG A 13 16.47 0.84 -8.42
CA ARG A 13 16.36 1.90 -9.43
C ARG A 13 15.69 1.39 -10.70
N ASP A 14 16.15 0.28 -11.26
CA ASP A 14 15.66 -0.23 -12.54
C ASP A 14 14.16 -0.59 -12.46
N TYR A 15 13.72 -1.20 -11.35
CA TYR A 15 12.29 -1.45 -11.11
C TYR A 15 11.49 -0.15 -10.93
N ASN A 16 12.06 0.88 -10.29
CA ASN A 16 11.40 2.16 -10.11
C ASN A 16 11.25 2.92 -11.44
N GLU A 17 12.28 2.92 -12.29
CA GLU A 17 12.22 3.54 -13.62
C GLU A 17 11.20 2.85 -14.51
N LEU A 18 11.18 1.51 -14.51
CA LEU A 18 10.16 0.74 -15.23
C LEU A 18 8.75 1.08 -14.73
N ALA A 19 8.55 1.12 -13.42
CA ALA A 19 7.27 1.52 -12.83
C ALA A 19 6.87 2.94 -13.22
N SER A 20 7.81 3.88 -13.25
CA SER A 20 7.56 5.27 -13.67
C SER A 20 7.10 5.32 -15.12
N LEU A 21 7.86 4.70 -16.02
CA LEU A 21 7.57 4.71 -17.44
C LEU A 21 6.18 4.13 -17.71
N CYS A 22 5.88 2.95 -17.15
CA CYS A 22 4.59 2.31 -17.35
C CYS A 22 3.44 3.12 -16.74
N ASP A 23 3.62 3.73 -15.56
CA ASP A 23 2.61 4.59 -14.94
C ASP A 23 2.37 5.87 -15.74
N ASP A 24 3.42 6.48 -16.30
CA ASP A 24 3.31 7.68 -17.13
C ASP A 24 2.48 7.42 -18.39
N TYR A 25 2.71 6.28 -19.07
CA TYR A 25 1.87 5.85 -20.19
C TYR A 25 0.45 5.52 -19.75
N LEU A 26 0.27 4.81 -18.63
CA LEU A 26 -1.06 4.46 -18.13
C LEU A 26 -1.88 5.71 -17.81
N ARG A 27 -1.29 6.75 -17.21
CA ARG A 27 -1.97 8.03 -16.94
C ARG A 27 -2.39 8.76 -18.20
N ARG A 28 -1.52 8.81 -19.21
CA ARG A 28 -1.85 9.41 -20.52
C ARG A 28 -3.04 8.70 -21.17
N TYR A 29 -3.09 7.38 -21.05
CA TYR A 29 -4.23 6.58 -21.49
C TYR A 29 -5.49 6.89 -20.69
N GLU A 30 -5.42 6.92 -19.36
CA GLU A 30 -6.56 7.24 -18.47
C GLU A 30 -7.13 8.65 -18.73
N ASN A 31 -6.27 9.63 -19.04
CA ASN A 31 -6.65 11.02 -19.28
C ASN A 31 -7.04 11.31 -20.75
N ASN A 32 -6.94 10.33 -21.65
CA ASN A 32 -7.09 10.50 -23.11
C ASN A 32 -6.18 11.61 -23.70
N GLU A 33 -4.98 11.78 -23.15
CA GLU A 33 -4.04 12.85 -23.55
C GLU A 33 -3.34 12.55 -24.89
N ASP A 34 -3.21 11.27 -25.27
CA ASP A 34 -2.50 10.81 -26.45
C ASP A 34 -3.36 9.80 -27.25
N GLU A 35 -4.26 10.28 -28.13
CA GLU A 35 -5.00 9.46 -29.12
C GLU A 35 -4.11 8.96 -30.28
N ASN A 36 -2.92 8.45 -29.95
CA ASN A 36 -2.05 7.82 -30.93
C ASN A 36 -2.45 6.34 -31.08
N ASN A 37 -2.47 5.82 -32.33
CA ASN A 37 -2.77 4.41 -32.62
C ASN A 37 -1.97 3.42 -31.75
N LEU A 38 -0.73 3.79 -31.38
CA LEU A 38 0.15 2.97 -30.56
C LEU A 38 -0.37 2.84 -29.11
N MET A 39 -0.95 3.90 -28.53
CA MET A 39 -1.57 3.85 -27.20
C MET A 39 -2.82 2.97 -27.21
N HIS A 40 -3.66 3.11 -28.24
CA HIS A 40 -4.82 2.23 -28.40
C HIS A 40 -4.41 0.76 -28.51
N ILE A 41 -3.36 0.42 -29.27
CA ILE A 41 -2.88 -0.97 -29.40
C ILE A 41 -2.29 -1.49 -28.08
N LEU A 42 -1.44 -0.69 -27.42
CA LEU A 42 -0.80 -1.08 -26.16
C LEU A 42 -1.82 -1.32 -25.04
N PHE A 43 -2.88 -0.52 -25.00
CA PHE A 43 -3.92 -0.58 -23.97
C PHE A 43 -5.23 -1.20 -24.48
N SER A 44 -5.19 -1.98 -25.56
CA SER A 44 -6.34 -2.75 -26.04
C SER A 44 -6.54 -4.04 -25.24
N GLY A 45 -7.79 -4.37 -24.94
CA GLY A 45 -8.18 -5.64 -24.31
C GLY A 45 -7.47 -5.88 -22.97
N ASP A 46 -6.91 -7.07 -22.80
CA ASP A 46 -6.25 -7.48 -21.55
C ASP A 46 -4.89 -6.83 -21.29
N ASN A 47 -4.32 -6.10 -22.26
CA ASN A 47 -2.98 -5.53 -22.10
C ASN A 47 -2.94 -4.44 -21.02
N VAL A 48 -4.03 -3.71 -20.80
CA VAL A 48 -4.14 -2.72 -19.72
C VAL A 48 -3.93 -3.39 -18.36
N ASN A 49 -4.60 -4.51 -18.13
CA ASN A 49 -4.48 -5.28 -16.89
C ASN A 49 -3.06 -5.80 -16.68
N LYS A 50 -2.39 -6.24 -17.75
CA LYS A 50 -0.99 -6.68 -17.69
C LYS A 50 -0.04 -5.52 -17.37
N ILE A 51 -0.25 -4.34 -17.94
CA ILE A 51 0.58 -3.16 -17.66
C ILE A 51 0.36 -2.70 -16.22
N ALA A 52 -0.89 -2.62 -15.76
CA ALA A 52 -1.21 -2.33 -14.36
C ALA A 52 -0.53 -3.32 -13.41
N ASP A 53 -0.58 -4.62 -13.72
CA ASP A 53 0.09 -5.66 -12.96
C ASP A 53 1.62 -5.52 -12.96
N ILE A 54 2.23 -5.16 -14.09
CA ILE A 54 3.66 -4.86 -14.19
C ILE A 54 4.04 -3.67 -13.30
N ILE A 55 3.24 -2.60 -13.30
CA ILE A 55 3.49 -1.42 -12.43
C ILE A 55 3.46 -1.85 -10.97
N VAL A 56 2.41 -2.55 -10.55
CA VAL A 56 2.25 -3.05 -9.17
C VAL A 56 3.45 -3.92 -8.77
N LYS A 57 3.83 -4.89 -9.62
CA LYS A 57 4.97 -5.77 -9.38
C LYS A 57 6.29 -4.99 -9.29
N SER A 58 6.48 -4.00 -10.14
CA SER A 58 7.72 -3.21 -10.21
C SER A 58 7.86 -2.28 -9.00
N VAL A 59 6.79 -1.60 -8.57
CA VAL A 59 6.78 -0.78 -7.35
C VAL A 59 7.06 -1.64 -6.11
N LEU A 60 6.38 -2.78 -5.96
CA LEU A 60 6.62 -3.65 -4.80
C LEU A 60 8.04 -4.25 -4.81
N SER A 61 8.58 -4.55 -6.00
CA SER A 61 9.96 -5.01 -6.14
C SER A 61 10.97 -3.91 -5.80
N SER A 62 10.73 -2.66 -6.19
CA SER A 62 11.61 -1.55 -5.82
C SER A 62 11.59 -1.29 -4.30
N MET A 63 10.41 -1.40 -3.67
CA MET A 63 10.27 -1.32 -2.21
C MET A 63 11.00 -2.47 -1.49
N LYS A 64 10.95 -3.69 -2.03
CA LYS A 64 11.69 -4.84 -1.49
C LYS A 64 13.20 -4.57 -1.40
N TYR A 65 13.76 -3.86 -2.36
CA TYR A 65 15.17 -3.46 -2.39
C TYR A 65 15.44 -2.11 -1.71
N GLY A 66 14.50 -1.57 -0.92
CA GLY A 66 14.72 -0.37 -0.10
C GLY A 66 14.58 0.96 -0.83
N SER A 67 13.92 1.02 -1.99
CA SER A 67 13.72 2.28 -2.71
C SER A 67 12.66 3.17 -2.05
N ASN A 68 13.07 4.35 -1.58
CA ASN A 68 12.16 5.38 -1.07
C ASN A 68 11.21 5.93 -2.15
N GLU A 69 11.65 5.96 -3.42
CA GLU A 69 10.78 6.36 -4.54
C GLU A 69 9.66 5.35 -4.76
N GLY A 70 9.92 4.06 -4.52
CA GLY A 70 8.88 3.02 -4.52
C GLY A 70 7.80 3.29 -3.46
N VAL A 71 8.19 3.68 -2.25
CA VAL A 71 7.28 4.03 -1.16
C VAL A 71 6.40 5.23 -1.54
N LYS A 72 6.97 6.28 -2.12
CA LYS A 72 6.20 7.45 -2.58
C LYS A 72 5.14 7.09 -3.63
N ARG A 73 5.38 6.05 -4.44
CA ARG A 73 4.43 5.54 -5.44
C ARG A 73 3.34 4.65 -4.86
N PHE A 74 3.40 4.30 -3.58
CA PHE A 74 2.42 3.43 -2.95
C PHE A 74 0.99 3.99 -3.04
N SER A 75 0.80 5.30 -2.92
CA SER A 75 -0.52 5.93 -3.11
C SER A 75 -1.08 5.69 -4.51
N ARG A 76 -0.24 5.77 -5.55
CA ARG A 76 -0.65 5.47 -6.92
C ARG A 76 -0.91 3.98 -7.12
N LEU A 77 -0.09 3.13 -6.52
CA LEU A 77 -0.31 1.68 -6.52
C LEU A 77 -1.69 1.33 -5.97
N LEU A 78 -2.12 1.94 -4.85
CA LEU A 78 -3.46 1.73 -4.30
C LEU A 78 -4.58 2.15 -5.27
N GLN A 79 -4.41 3.25 -6.01
CA GLN A 79 -5.38 3.69 -7.02
C GLN A 79 -5.47 2.71 -8.20
N ILE A 80 -4.33 2.25 -8.72
CA ILE A 80 -4.27 1.28 -9.82
C ILE A 80 -5.03 0.00 -9.44
N ILE A 81 -4.91 -0.43 -8.19
CA ILE A 81 -5.59 -1.63 -7.70
C ILE A 81 -7.11 -1.50 -7.69
N GLU A 82 -7.60 -0.30 -7.41
CA GLU A 82 -9.03 -0.02 -7.44
C GLU A 82 -9.59 0.02 -8.86
N LEU A 83 -8.84 0.63 -9.78
CA LEU A 83 -9.21 0.72 -11.19
C LEU A 83 -9.06 -0.63 -11.91
N TYR A 84 -8.06 -1.43 -11.53
CA TYR A 84 -7.69 -2.68 -12.15
C TYR A 84 -7.65 -3.82 -11.12
N PRO A 85 -8.82 -4.37 -10.72
CA PRO A 85 -8.92 -5.36 -9.64
C PRO A 85 -8.20 -6.68 -9.95
N ASN A 86 -7.90 -6.98 -11.22
CA ASN A 86 -7.12 -8.15 -11.62
C ASN A 86 -5.68 -8.16 -11.05
N THR A 87 -5.17 -7.00 -10.63
CA THR A 87 -3.85 -6.87 -10.01
C THR A 87 -3.80 -7.36 -8.55
N MET A 88 -4.95 -7.58 -7.92
CA MET A 88 -5.10 -7.94 -6.50
C MET A 88 -4.33 -9.18 -6.08
N GLU A 89 -4.27 -10.20 -6.94
CA GLU A 89 -3.61 -11.47 -6.64
C GLU A 89 -2.10 -11.30 -6.50
N SER A 90 -1.48 -10.52 -7.40
CA SER A 90 -0.04 -10.27 -7.45
C SER A 90 0.54 -9.57 -6.21
N ILE A 91 -0.30 -8.90 -5.43
CA ILE A 91 0.11 -8.07 -4.29
C ILE A 91 0.38 -8.90 -3.05
N THR A 92 -0.48 -9.91 -2.78
CA THR A 92 -0.50 -10.61 -1.49
C THR A 92 0.86 -11.22 -1.15
N ASN A 93 1.46 -11.92 -2.12
CA ASN A 93 2.75 -12.59 -1.93
C ASN A 93 3.89 -11.58 -1.80
N ARG A 94 3.82 -10.46 -2.52
CA ARG A 94 4.89 -9.45 -2.57
C ARG A 94 4.92 -8.55 -1.35
N LEU A 95 3.77 -8.22 -0.77
CA LEU A 95 3.72 -7.44 0.46
C LEU A 95 4.48 -8.12 1.61
N GLN A 96 4.44 -9.46 1.67
CA GLN A 96 5.10 -10.24 2.71
C GLN A 96 6.63 -10.32 2.53
N GLU A 97 7.13 -10.10 1.31
CA GLU A 97 8.57 -10.08 1.03
C GLU A 97 9.24 -8.75 1.41
N ILE A 98 8.44 -7.69 1.61
CA ILE A 98 8.93 -6.36 1.97
C ILE A 98 8.97 -6.24 3.48
N SER A 99 10.04 -5.65 4.00
CA SER A 99 10.10 -5.38 5.45
C SER A 99 9.02 -4.38 5.86
N CYS A 100 8.26 -4.69 6.91
CA CYS A 100 7.08 -3.90 7.30
C CYS A 100 7.37 -2.42 7.62
N TRP A 101 8.60 -2.09 8.02
CA TRP A 101 9.03 -0.71 8.29
C TRP A 101 9.10 0.19 7.04
N MET A 102 9.21 -0.39 5.83
CA MET A 102 9.18 0.37 4.57
C MET A 102 7.85 1.11 4.35
N PHE A 103 6.80 0.72 5.07
CA PHE A 103 5.45 1.27 4.91
C PHE A 103 5.14 2.42 5.87
N PHE A 104 6.10 2.86 6.70
CA PHE A 104 5.86 3.90 7.72
C PHE A 104 5.38 5.22 7.13
N ASP A 105 5.97 5.66 6.03
CA ASP A 105 5.57 6.89 5.33
C ASP A 105 4.19 6.77 4.66
N CYS A 106 3.65 5.55 4.55
CA CYS A 106 2.37 5.25 3.92
C CYS A 106 1.30 4.80 4.92
N LEU A 107 1.55 4.85 6.24
CA LEU A 107 0.62 4.30 7.24
C LEU A 107 -0.76 4.93 7.18
N TYR A 108 -0.85 6.26 6.99
CA TYR A 108 -2.13 6.96 6.87
C TYR A 108 -2.94 6.48 5.66
N GLN A 109 -2.26 6.25 4.54
CA GLN A 109 -2.88 5.73 3.33
C GLN A 109 -3.31 4.28 3.53
N ILE A 110 -2.48 3.44 4.16
CA ILE A 110 -2.82 2.04 4.43
C ILE A 110 -4.04 1.97 5.34
N THR A 111 -4.06 2.70 6.46
CA THR A 111 -5.19 2.68 7.40
C THR A 111 -6.47 3.21 6.76
N ALA A 112 -6.37 4.17 5.84
CA ALA A 112 -7.52 4.72 5.12
C ALA A 112 -8.10 3.76 4.05
N TYR A 113 -7.37 2.73 3.63
CA TYR A 113 -7.80 1.74 2.63
C TYR A 113 -8.23 0.41 3.25
N LEU A 114 -8.21 0.30 4.59
CA LEU A 114 -8.56 -0.92 5.29
C LEU A 114 -10.04 -1.30 5.18
N ASP A 115 -10.94 -0.38 4.83
CA ASP A 115 -12.36 -0.66 4.59
C ASP A 115 -12.64 -1.26 3.20
N LYS A 116 -11.66 -1.22 2.30
CA LYS A 116 -11.77 -1.66 0.91
C LYS A 116 -11.37 -3.13 0.75
N PRO A 117 -11.65 -3.78 -0.41
CA PRO A 117 -11.28 -5.19 -0.66
C PRO A 117 -9.78 -5.48 -0.46
N ILE A 118 -8.91 -4.50 -0.72
CA ILE A 118 -7.47 -4.61 -0.46
C ILE A 118 -7.13 -4.71 1.03
N GLY A 119 -8.00 -4.24 1.92
CA GLY A 119 -7.83 -4.33 3.36
C GLY A 119 -7.58 -5.76 3.86
N LEU A 120 -8.24 -6.76 3.25
CA LEU A 120 -8.00 -8.18 3.57
C LEU A 120 -6.55 -8.61 3.25
N LYS A 121 -5.95 -8.06 2.20
CA LYS A 121 -4.57 -8.36 1.80
C LYS A 121 -3.56 -7.59 2.66
N LEU A 122 -3.90 -6.37 3.06
CA LEU A 122 -3.08 -5.51 3.93
C LEU A 122 -3.11 -5.96 5.39
N TYR A 123 -4.09 -6.77 5.80
CA TYR A 123 -4.25 -7.20 7.19
C TYR A 123 -2.97 -7.82 7.78
N LEU A 124 -2.33 -8.75 7.07
CA LEU A 124 -1.11 -9.42 7.57
C LEU A 124 0.06 -8.44 7.75
N LEU A 125 0.19 -7.47 6.84
CA LEU A 125 1.18 -6.40 6.96
C LEU A 125 0.89 -5.54 8.20
N ILE A 126 -0.36 -5.13 8.39
CA ILE A 126 -0.75 -4.34 9.57
C ILE A 126 -0.55 -5.12 10.86
N GLU A 127 -0.88 -6.40 10.88
CA GLU A 127 -0.66 -7.26 12.04
C GLU A 127 0.83 -7.33 12.41
N GLN A 128 1.73 -7.41 11.43
CA GLN A 128 3.18 -7.34 11.66
C GLN A 128 3.61 -5.99 12.24
N ILE A 129 3.08 -4.88 11.71
CA ILE A 129 3.39 -3.52 12.21
C ILE A 129 2.89 -3.35 13.64
N VAL A 130 1.66 -3.76 13.94
CA VAL A 130 1.08 -3.69 15.30
C VAL A 130 1.90 -4.51 16.28
N LYS A 131 2.43 -5.66 15.86
CA LYS A 131 3.26 -6.53 16.71
C LYS A 131 4.66 -5.97 16.98
N GLN A 132 5.30 -5.41 15.95
CA GLN A 132 6.71 -4.97 16.04
C GLN A 132 6.86 -3.49 16.43
N TYR A 133 5.95 -2.64 15.94
CA TYR A 133 6.01 -1.18 16.05
C TYR A 133 4.61 -0.60 16.38
N PRO A 134 3.96 -1.00 17.48
CA PRO A 134 2.59 -0.57 17.79
C PRO A 134 2.42 0.95 17.86
N GLN A 135 3.45 1.67 18.33
CA GLN A 135 3.44 3.13 18.47
C GLN A 135 3.46 3.87 17.13
N SER A 136 3.92 3.25 16.03
CA SER A 136 4.00 3.93 14.73
C SER A 136 2.64 4.06 14.06
N ILE A 137 1.74 3.10 14.29
CA ILE A 137 0.43 3.03 13.63
C ILE A 137 -0.75 3.45 14.51
N VAL A 138 -0.59 3.50 15.84
CA VAL A 138 -1.70 3.73 16.77
C VAL A 138 -2.52 4.98 16.44
N TYR A 139 -1.87 6.09 16.10
CA TYR A 139 -2.55 7.35 15.81
C TYR A 139 -3.27 7.32 14.47
N SER A 140 -2.62 6.86 13.40
CA SER A 140 -3.23 6.77 12.07
C SER A 140 -4.41 5.79 12.05
N PHE A 141 -4.28 4.68 12.79
CA PHE A 141 -5.36 3.70 12.95
C PHE A 141 -6.53 4.28 13.73
N LYS A 142 -6.29 4.90 14.90
CA LYS A 142 -7.38 5.51 15.71
C LYS A 142 -8.16 6.56 14.93
N LEU A 143 -7.45 7.42 14.20
CA LEU A 143 -8.08 8.43 13.35
C LEU A 143 -8.97 7.82 12.25
N SER A 144 -8.54 6.69 11.67
CA SER A 144 -9.29 6.03 10.61
C SER A 144 -10.41 5.13 11.15
N TYR A 145 -10.24 4.57 12.36
CA TYR A 145 -11.07 3.48 12.90
C TYR A 145 -12.55 3.84 13.01
N GLU A 146 -12.87 5.06 13.44
CA GLU A 146 -14.25 5.54 13.53
C GLU A 146 -14.97 5.38 12.19
N ARG A 147 -14.36 5.83 11.10
CA ARG A 147 -14.90 5.67 9.75
C ARG A 147 -14.91 4.19 9.33
N LEU A 148 -13.82 3.46 9.57
CA LEU A 148 -13.67 2.08 9.12
C LEU A 148 -14.79 1.17 9.68
N GLN A 149 -15.19 1.37 10.94
CA GLN A 149 -16.22 0.57 11.60
C GLN A 149 -17.59 0.63 10.87
N TYR A 150 -17.91 1.77 10.26
CA TYR A 150 -19.17 1.98 9.54
C TYR A 150 -19.07 1.74 8.03
N SER A 151 -17.87 1.85 7.46
CA SER A 151 -17.65 1.83 6.00
C SER A 151 -17.60 0.41 5.42
N THR A 152 -17.01 -0.55 6.12
CA THR A 152 -16.93 -1.93 5.62
C THR A 152 -18.22 -2.71 5.90
N ASN A 153 -18.66 -3.54 4.95
CA ASN A 153 -19.76 -4.51 5.13
C ASN A 153 -19.24 -5.95 5.22
N ASP A 154 -17.94 -6.18 5.04
CA ASP A 154 -17.33 -7.50 5.09
C ASP A 154 -17.13 -7.94 6.57
N PRO A 155 -17.75 -9.05 7.02
CA PRO A 155 -17.67 -9.48 8.41
C PRO A 155 -16.27 -9.92 8.84
N ILE A 156 -15.48 -10.50 7.92
CA ILE A 156 -14.09 -10.90 8.18
C ILE A 156 -13.23 -9.65 8.38
N LEU A 157 -13.41 -8.66 7.53
CA LEU A 157 -12.68 -7.40 7.63
C LEU A 157 -13.03 -6.64 8.92
N LYS A 158 -14.32 -6.59 9.31
CA LYS A 158 -14.74 -6.04 10.61
C LYS A 158 -14.04 -6.73 11.77
N HIS A 159 -14.07 -8.06 11.79
CA HIS A 159 -13.43 -8.85 12.84
C HIS A 159 -11.92 -8.57 12.92
N ASN A 160 -11.25 -8.52 11.77
CA ASN A 160 -9.83 -8.19 11.66
C ASN A 160 -9.49 -6.80 12.22
N LEU A 161 -10.32 -5.79 11.92
CA LEU A 161 -10.16 -4.44 12.45
C LEU A 161 -10.33 -4.37 13.97
N GLU A 162 -11.29 -5.12 14.52
CA GLU A 162 -11.47 -5.24 15.97
C GLU A 162 -10.26 -5.91 16.64
N ILE A 163 -9.71 -6.97 16.04
CA ILE A 163 -8.47 -7.61 16.54
C ILE A 163 -7.31 -6.60 16.56
N ILE A 164 -7.12 -5.83 15.48
CA ILE A 164 -6.07 -4.81 15.41
C ILE A 164 -6.26 -3.77 16.52
N ARG A 165 -7.47 -3.27 16.71
CA ARG A 165 -7.80 -2.32 17.78
C ARG A 165 -7.44 -2.88 19.16
N GLN A 166 -7.91 -4.09 19.47
CA GLN A 166 -7.65 -4.74 20.76
C GLN A 166 -6.15 -4.94 21.00
N LYS A 167 -5.39 -5.34 19.97
CA LYS A 167 -3.93 -5.47 20.08
C LYS A 167 -3.27 -4.11 20.32
N LEU A 168 -3.66 -3.07 19.60
CA LEU A 168 -3.13 -1.72 19.80
C LEU A 168 -3.43 -1.20 21.20
N ASP A 169 -4.65 -1.35 21.70
CA ASP A 169 -5.01 -0.91 23.06
C ASP A 169 -4.18 -1.63 24.12
N ARG A 170 -3.88 -2.93 23.94
CA ARG A 170 -2.99 -3.70 24.83
C ARG A 170 -1.53 -3.23 24.76
N HIS A 171 -1.04 -2.92 23.57
CA HIS A 171 0.35 -2.51 23.37
C HIS A 171 0.60 -1.02 23.66
N THR A 172 -0.45 -0.20 23.67
CA THR A 172 -0.37 1.27 23.80
C THR A 172 -1.38 1.84 24.82
N PRO A 173 -1.44 1.30 26.06
CA PRO A 173 -2.52 1.61 27.01
C PRO A 173 -2.63 3.10 27.36
N LEU A 174 -1.48 3.79 27.45
CA LEU A 174 -1.42 5.21 27.83
C LEU A 174 -1.84 6.17 26.70
N VAL A 175 -1.96 5.70 25.45
CA VAL A 175 -2.26 6.60 24.32
C VAL A 175 -3.66 7.20 24.43
N ASN A 176 -4.64 6.44 24.94
CA ASN A 176 -6.00 6.97 25.14
C ASN A 176 -6.02 8.06 26.21
N GLU A 177 -5.33 7.85 27.34
CA GLU A 177 -5.21 8.83 28.42
C GLU A 177 -4.51 10.10 27.93
N PHE A 178 -3.43 9.94 27.16
CA PHE A 178 -2.70 11.07 26.59
C PHE A 178 -3.57 11.88 25.62
N ILE A 179 -4.29 11.23 24.70
CA ILE A 179 -5.22 11.93 23.79
C ILE A 179 -6.32 12.65 24.57
N GLN A 180 -6.88 12.03 25.62
CA GLN A 180 -7.89 12.67 26.46
C GLN A 180 -7.36 13.90 27.18
N ALA A 181 -6.14 13.83 27.73
CA ALA A 181 -5.49 14.97 28.38
C ALA A 181 -5.24 16.11 27.38
N LEU A 182 -4.81 15.79 26.15
CA LEU A 182 -4.62 16.78 25.09
C LEU A 182 -5.91 17.49 24.68
N ASN A 183 -7.05 16.79 24.68
CA ASN A 183 -8.35 17.39 24.34
C ASN A 183 -8.92 18.30 25.44
N GLN A 184 -8.33 18.30 26.64
CA GLN A 184 -8.74 19.14 27.78
C GLN A 184 -7.90 20.42 27.94
N LEU A 185 -6.83 20.55 27.15
CA LEU A 185 -5.99 21.75 27.04
C LEU A 185 -6.63 22.78 26.09
#